data_AF-A0A4U3AKM0-F1
#
_entry.id   AF-A0A4U3AKM0-F1
#
_cell.length_a   1.000
_cell.length_b   1.000
_cell.length_c   1.000
_cell.angle_alpha   90.00
_cell.angle_beta   90.00
_cell.angle_gamma   90.00
#
_symmetry.space_group_name_H-M   'P 1'
#
loop_
_entity.id
_entity.type
_entity.pdbx_description
1 polymer ?
#
loop_
_entity_poly.entity_id
_entity_poly.type
_entity_poly.pdbx_seq_one_letter_code
_entity_poly.pdbx_strand_id
1 'polypeptide(L)' 'NSLLLKNDQGDFNEVTKYNLYIIWGDYDRGYSAPSHLGKVDFVPYGHHFPLSHPSETATLVIKNSNTSR' A
#
# COMPACT_ATOMS: atom_id res chain seq x y z
N ASN A 1 -7.50 -21.02 19.02
CA ASN A 1 -7.04 -19.92 18.12
C ASN A 1 -7.40 -20.24 16.68
N SER A 2 -8.69 -20.24 16.34
CA SER A 2 -9.20 -20.46 14.98
C SER A 2 -9.42 -19.17 14.20
N LEU A 3 -9.20 -18.00 14.83
CA LEU A 3 -9.45 -16.68 14.26
C LEU A 3 -8.39 -16.19 13.27
N LEU A 4 -7.24 -16.87 13.16
CA LEU A 4 -6.17 -16.52 12.23
C LEU A 4 -6.19 -17.34 10.93
N LEU A 5 -7.22 -18.17 10.72
CA LEU A 5 -7.37 -19.06 9.57
C LEU A 5 -8.28 -18.49 8.49
N LYS A 6 -8.40 -17.16 8.41
CA LYS A 6 -8.99 -16.51 7.24
C LYS A 6 -7.90 -16.23 6.23
N ASN A 7 -7.65 -17.22 5.38
CA ASN A 7 -7.09 -16.99 4.06
C ASN A 7 -8.17 -16.31 3.19
N ASP A 8 -8.67 -15.15 3.64
CA ASP A 8 -9.41 -14.24 2.76
C ASP A 8 -8.36 -13.64 1.82
N GLN A 9 -7.92 -14.45 0.86
CA GLN A 9 -7.33 -13.95 -0.36
C GLN A 9 -8.50 -13.30 -1.11
N GLY A 10 -8.87 -12.09 -0.64
CA GLY A 10 -9.97 -11.33 -1.19
C GLY A 10 -9.81 -11.28 -2.70
N ASP A 11 -10.91 -11.47 -3.42
CA ASP A 11 -10.91 -11.44 -4.87
C ASP A 11 -10.67 -9.99 -5.32
N PHE A 12 -9.39 -9.59 -5.40
CA PHE A 12 -8.99 -8.25 -5.83
C PHE A 12 -9.23 -8.03 -7.34
N ASN A 13 -9.73 -9.05 -8.06
CA ASN A 13 -10.09 -8.91 -9.47
C ASN A 13 -11.27 -7.95 -9.66
N GLU A 14 -12.07 -7.68 -8.62
CA GLU A 14 -13.16 -6.69 -8.70
C GLU A 14 -12.71 -5.25 -8.40
N VAL A 15 -11.46 -5.04 -7.95
CA VAL A 15 -10.86 -3.69 -7.84
C VAL A 15 -10.47 -3.14 -9.21
N THR A 16 -10.91 -3.80 -10.28
CA THR A 16 -10.98 -3.20 -11.60
C THR A 16 -11.63 -1.82 -11.50
N LYS A 17 -10.83 -0.80 -11.87
CA LYS A 17 -11.23 0.55 -12.28
C LYS A 17 -11.23 1.68 -11.25
N TYR A 18 -10.79 1.48 -10.01
CA TYR A 18 -10.47 2.62 -9.14
C TYR A 18 -9.02 3.03 -9.38
N ASN A 19 -8.77 4.33 -9.52
CA ASN A 19 -7.42 4.93 -9.57
C ASN A 19 -6.72 4.69 -8.23
N LEU A 20 -6.35 3.45 -7.95
CA LEU A 20 -5.67 3.08 -6.72
C LEU A 20 -4.32 3.76 -6.73
N TYR A 21 -4.09 4.50 -5.66
CA TYR A 21 -2.79 5.05 -5.37
C TYR A 21 -2.20 4.27 -4.20
N ILE A 22 -1.01 3.71 -4.41
CA ILE A 22 -0.35 2.77 -3.52
C ILE A 22 0.98 3.38 -3.10
N ILE A 23 1.23 3.46 -1.79
CA ILE A 23 2.54 3.82 -1.25
C ILE A 23 3.24 2.52 -0.87
N TRP A 24 4.44 2.28 -1.40
CA TRP A 24 5.13 1.00 -1.25
C TRP A 24 6.58 1.16 -0.76
N GLY A 25 6.95 0.45 0.30
CA GLY A 25 8.34 0.41 0.78
C GLY A 25 9.20 -0.52 -0.08
N ASP A 26 10.32 -0.03 -0.63
CA ASP A 26 11.20 -0.79 -1.54
C ASP A 26 12.42 -1.43 -0.88
N TYR A 27 12.60 -1.23 0.43
CA TYR A 27 13.75 -1.79 1.15
C TYR A 27 13.64 -3.31 1.34
N ASP A 28 12.41 -3.82 1.49
CA ASP A 28 12.15 -5.24 1.72
C ASP A 28 12.04 -6.00 0.40
N ARG A 29 13.05 -6.83 0.11
CA ARG A 29 13.08 -7.67 -1.11
C ARG A 29 12.13 -8.87 -1.08
N GLY A 30 11.53 -9.15 0.07
CA GLY A 30 10.61 -10.28 0.27
C GLY A 30 9.23 -10.10 -0.34
N TYR A 31 8.91 -8.88 -0.80
CA TYR A 31 7.60 -8.53 -1.34
C TYR A 31 7.75 -7.65 -2.58
N SER A 32 6.83 -7.78 -3.52
CA SER A 32 6.79 -6.97 -4.74
C SER A 32 5.57 -6.06 -4.73
N ALA A 33 5.74 -4.83 -5.21
CA ALA A 33 4.64 -3.89 -5.32
C ALA A 33 3.58 -4.40 -6.32
N PRO A 34 2.29 -4.27 -6.01
CA PRO A 34 1.21 -4.65 -6.91
C PRO A 34 0.98 -3.56 -7.98
N SER A 35 1.97 -3.34 -8.84
CA SER A 35 1.94 -2.30 -9.89
C SER A 35 0.84 -2.47 -10.93
N HIS A 36 0.29 -3.68 -11.06
CA HIS A 36 -0.84 -3.97 -11.94
C HIS A 36 -2.19 -3.47 -11.38
N LEU A 37 -2.27 -3.11 -10.10
CA LEU A 37 -3.51 -2.63 -9.46
C LEU A 37 -3.68 -1.11 -9.52
N GLY A 38 -2.61 -0.33 -9.75
CA GLY A 38 -2.69 1.13 -9.74
C GLY A 38 -1.35 1.84 -9.79
N LYS A 39 -1.38 3.15 -9.51
CA LYS A 39 -0.15 3.96 -9.41
C LYS A 39 0.56 3.64 -8.11
N VAL A 40 1.84 3.32 -8.19
CA VAL A 40 2.69 3.03 -7.03
C VAL A 40 3.74 4.11 -6.87
N ASP A 41 3.81 4.72 -5.70
CA ASP A 41 4.92 5.59 -5.30
C ASP A 41 5.78 4.85 -4.26
N PHE A 42 7.06 4.73 -4.58
CA PHE A 42 8.03 4.01 -3.77
C PHE A 42 8.64 4.91 -2.70
N VAL A 43 8.85 4.34 -1.51
CA VAL A 43 9.53 5.00 -0.39
C VAL A 43 10.69 4.13 0.10
N PRO A 44 11.82 4.73 0.51
CA PRO A 44 13.04 4.01 0.88
C PRO A 44 12.96 3.42 2.30
N TYR A 45 11.88 2.68 2.58
CA TYR A 45 11.58 2.11 3.88
C TYR A 45 11.13 0.65 3.75
N GLY A 46 11.18 -0.09 4.87
CA GLY A 46 10.64 -1.46 4.96
C GLY A 46 9.12 -1.48 5.11
N HIS A 47 8.53 -2.67 5.20
CA HIS A 47 7.08 -2.91 5.23
C HIS A 47 6.36 -2.17 6.39
N HIS A 48 7.02 -2.01 7.53
CA HIS A 48 6.48 -1.33 8.70
C HIS A 48 6.78 0.18 8.72
N PHE A 49 7.02 0.81 7.57
CA PHE A 49 7.22 2.26 7.49
C PHE A 49 6.05 3.09 8.04
N PRO A 50 4.77 2.69 7.94
CA PRO A 50 3.69 3.44 8.58
C PRO A 50 3.82 3.53 10.11
N LEU A 51 4.44 2.52 10.72
CA LEU A 51 4.64 2.43 12.16
C LEU A 51 5.95 3.11 12.59
N SER A 52 7.02 2.94 11.80
CA SER A 52 8.35 3.51 12.12
C SER A 52 8.51 4.96 11.69
N HIS A 53 7.77 5.41 10.66
CA HIS A 53 7.81 6.75 10.07
C HIS A 53 6.37 7.29 9.91
N PRO A 54 5.62 7.47 11.02
CA PRO A 54 4.20 7.83 10.97
C PRO A 54 3.96 9.23 10.39
N SER A 55 4.83 10.20 10.68
CA SER A 55 4.71 11.58 10.20
C SER A 55 4.92 11.69 8.69
N GLU A 56 5.93 11.00 8.17
CA GLU A 56 6.24 10.92 6.75
C GLU A 56 5.11 10.21 6.00
N THR A 57 4.62 9.11 6.56
CA THR A 57 3.48 8.37 6.02
C THR A 57 2.23 9.24 5.95
N ALA A 58 1.89 9.96 7.02
CA ALA A 58 0.74 10.87 7.04
C ALA A 58 0.89 11.97 5.97
N THR A 59 2.09 12.53 5.82
CA THR A 59 2.38 13.55 4.79
C THR A 59 2.13 13.03 3.38
N LEU A 60 2.56 11.79 3.09
CA LEU A 60 2.33 11.14 1.80
C LEU A 60 0.83 10.92 1.55
N VAL A 61 0.10 10.39 2.53
CA VAL A 61 -1.35 10.17 2.42
C VAL A 61 -2.11 11.47 2.13
N ILE A 62 -1.78 12.56 2.83
CA ILE A 62 -2.41 13.87 2.63
C ILE A 62 -2.09 14.43 1.23
N LYS A 63 -0.82 14.35 0.79
CA LYS A 63 -0.40 14.81 -0.54
C LYS A 63 -1.18 14.11 -1.66
N ASN A 64 -1.40 12.81 -1.52
CA ASN A 64 -2.10 12.00 -2.53
C ASN A 64 -3.61 12.20 -2.53
N SER A 65 -4.17 12.52 -1.36
CA SER A 65 -5.57 12.93 -1.24
C SER A 65 -5.85 14.26 -1.93
N ASN A 66 -4.88 15.19 -1.92
CA ASN A 66 -5.02 16.53 -2.50
C ASN A 66 -4.75 16.58 -4.01
N THR A 67 -4.05 15.60 -4.58
CA THR A 67 -3.73 15.54 -6.03
C THR A 67 -4.81 14.85 -6.87
N SER A 68 -5.87 14.33 -6.22
CA SER A 68 -7.02 13.70 -6.88
C SER A 68 -8.21 14.66 -7.07
N ARG A 69 -8.00 15.97 -6.98
CA ARG A 69 -9.01 17.02 -7.23
C ARG A 69 -8.81 17.69 -8.59
#